data_AF-A0A3D1DDP4-F1
#
_entry.id   AF-A0A3D1DDP4-F1
#
_cell.length_a   1.000
_cell.length_b   1.000
_cell.length_c   1.000
_cell.angle_alpha   90.00
_cell.angle_beta   90.00
_cell.angle_gamma   90.00
#
_symmetry.space_group_name_H-M   'P 1'
#
loop_
_entity.id
_entity.type
_entity.pdbx_description
1 polymer ?
#
loop_
_entity_poly.entity_id
_entity_poly.type
_entity_poly.pdbx_seq_one_letter_code
_entity_poly.pdbx_strand_id
1 'polypeptide(L)' 'MPIRFRCPSCQQVLSVTSRKAGQKVRCPACQSALKVPTPKVESPEEPAAA' A
#
# COMPACT_ATOMS: atom_id res chain seq x y z
N MET A 1 0.07 2.49 -13.25
CA MET A 1 -1.16 2.51 -12.43
C MET A 1 -0.87 3.11 -11.05
N PRO A 2 -1.76 3.93 -10.50
CA PRO A 2 -1.68 4.37 -9.11
C PRO A 2 -2.29 3.32 -8.16
N ILE A 3 -1.64 3.09 -7.03
CA ILE A 3 -2.14 2.29 -5.92
C ILE A 3 -2.91 3.24 -5.00
N ARG A 4 -4.16 2.90 -4.69
CA ARG A 4 -4.96 3.63 -3.71
C ARG A 4 -5.04 2.84 -2.42
N PHE A 5 -4.64 3.46 -1.33
CA PHE A 5 -4.67 2.84 -0.01
C PHE A 5 -4.95 3.89 1.06
N ARG A 6 -5.43 3.45 2.23
CA ARG A 6 -5.71 4.35 3.36
C ARG A 6 -4.51 4.44 4.28
N CYS A 7 -4.19 5.66 4.71
CA CYS A 7 -3.18 5.88 5.73
C CYS A 7 -3.64 5.26 7.07
N PRO A 8 -2.84 4.43 7.76
CA PRO A 8 -3.24 3.85 9.04
C PRO A 8 -3.36 4.87 10.18
N SER A 9 -2.65 6.01 10.10
CA SER A 9 -2.68 7.06 11.13
C SER A 9 -3.88 8.02 11.00
N CYS A 10 -4.13 8.57 9.80
CA CYS A 10 -5.17 9.58 9.59
C CYS A 10 -6.34 9.09 8.73
N GLN A 11 -6.31 7.84 8.26
CA GLN A 11 -7.34 7.24 7.40
C GLN A 11 -7.56 7.93 6.04
N GLN A 12 -6.70 8.89 5.69
CA GLN A 12 -6.74 9.57 4.39
C GLN A 12 -6.49 8.60 3.25
N VAL A 13 -7.29 8.71 2.19
CA VAL A 13 -7.09 7.96 0.93
C VAL A 13 -5.89 8.56 0.19
N LEU A 14 -4.82 7.79 0.10
CA LEU A 14 -3.60 8.17 -0.61
C LEU A 14 -3.55 7.44 -1.94
N SER A 15 -3.20 8.20 -2.99
CA SER A 15 -2.96 7.67 -4.32
C SER A 15 -1.48 7.82 -4.62
N VAL A 16 -0.75 6.70 -4.69
CA VAL A 16 0.69 6.71 -4.97
C VAL A 16 1.00 5.85 -6.18
N THR A 17 2.02 6.22 -6.93
CA THR A 17 2.47 5.42 -8.08
C THR A 17 3.08 4.10 -7.59
N SER A 18 2.81 2.99 -8.30
CA SER A 18 3.38 1.67 -7.99
C SER A 18 4.91 1.65 -7.89
N ARG A 19 5.61 2.61 -8.51
CA ARG A 19 7.06 2.79 -8.38
C ARG A 19 7.54 3.08 -6.96
N LYS A 20 6.68 3.63 -6.10
CA LYS A 20 6.98 3.87 -4.68
C LYS A 20 6.45 2.79 -3.75
N ALA A 21 5.89 1.72 -4.30
CA ALA A 21 5.46 0.57 -3.52
C ALA A 21 6.65 -0.07 -2.78
N GLY A 22 6.46 -0.41 -1.50
CA GLY A 22 7.51 -0.98 -0.66
C GLY A 22 8.48 0.04 -0.05
N GLN A 23 8.45 1.31 -0.50
CA GLN A 23 9.25 2.38 0.11
C GLN A 23 8.56 3.00 1.32
N LYS A 24 9.37 3.54 2.23
CA LYS A 24 8.91 4.40 3.32
C LYS A 24 8.65 5.80 2.76
N VAL A 25 7.42 6.28 2.90
CA VAL A 25 7.01 7.63 2.49
C VAL A 25 6.37 8.35 3.66
N ARG A 26 6.33 9.68 3.60
CA ARG A 26 5.54 10.48 4.54
C ARG A 26 4.16 10.75 3.98
N CYS A 27 3.14 10.64 4.83
CA CYS A 27 1.78 11.00 4.46
C CYS A 27 1.73 12.50 4.11
N PRO A 28 1.22 12.92 2.95
CA PRO A 28 1.00 14.34 2.66
C PRO A 28 -0.08 14.98 3.55
N ALA A 29 -0.98 14.19 4.15
CA ALA A 29 -2.05 14.71 5.00
C ALA A 29 -1.65 14.89 6.46
N CYS A 30 -0.93 13.92 7.05
CA CYS A 30 -0.55 13.94 8.46
C CYS A 30 0.96 13.93 8.72
N GLN A 31 1.78 13.90 7.66
CA GLN A 31 3.24 13.78 7.71
C GLN A 31 3.81 12.55 8.44
N SER A 32 2.97 11.62 8.89
CA SER A 32 3.42 10.36 9.50
C SER A 32 4.25 9.52 8.53
N ALA A 33 5.26 8.82 9.04
CA ALA A 33 6.04 7.88 8.25
C ALA A 33 5.28 6.55 8.11
N LEU A 34 5.00 6.14 6.88
CA LEU A 34 4.34 4.87 6.59
C LEU A 34 5.04 4.15 5.43
N LYS A 35 4.95 2.82 5.42
CA LYS A 35 5.35 2.03 4.25
C LYS A 35 4.20 1.97 3.26
N VAL A 36 4.49 2.24 1.99
CA VAL A 36 3.51 2.01 0.92
C VAL A 36 3.34 0.51 0.76
N PRO A 37 2.13 -0.04 0.90
CA PRO A 37 1.88 -1.45 0.60
C PRO A 37 2.13 -1.70 -0.88
N THR A 38 2.97 -2.68 -1.19
CA THR A 38 2.98 -3.29 -2.52
C THR A 38 1.67 -4.03 -2.66
N PRO A 39 0.80 -3.72 -3.66
CA PRO A 39 -0.22 -4.66 -4.05
C PRO A 39 0.56 -5.86 -4.56
N LYS A 40 0.78 -6.83 -3.66
CA LYS A 40 0.94 -8.20 -4.05
C LYS A 40 -0.33 -8.43 -4.86
N VAL A 41 -0.18 -8.62 -6.17
CA VAL A 41 -1.20 -9.33 -6.90
C VAL A 41 -1.33 -10.63 -6.12
N GLU A 42 -2.33 -10.66 -5.24
CA GLU A 42 -2.93 -11.87 -4.77
C GLU A 42 -3.36 -12.53 -6.08
N SER A 43 -2.54 -13.47 -6.56
CA SER A 43 -3.11 -14.65 -7.18
C SER A 43 -3.80 -15.37 -6.04
N PRO A 44 -5.12 -15.27 -5.90
CA PRO A 44 -5.88 -16.35 -5.28
C PRO A 44 -5.60 -17.66 -6.06
N GLU A 45 -5.61 -18.78 -5.33
CA GLU A 45 -5.20 -20.15 -5.69
C GLU A 45 -3.69 -20.41 -5.64
N GLU A 46 -3.17 -21.19 -4.68
CA GLU A 46 -3.52 -22.62 -4.52
C GLU A 46 -3.63 -23.04 -3.04
N PRO A 47 -4.84 -23.21 -2.49
CA PRO A 47 -5.08 -24.03 -1.32
C PRO A 47 -5.23 -25.50 -1.74
N ALA A 48 -4.18 -26.33 -1.66
CA ALA A 48 -4.32 -27.78 -1.73
C ALA A 48 -3.15 -28.53 -1.07
N ALA A 49 -3.47 -29.19 0.05
CA ALA A 49 -2.83 -30.34 0.70
C ALA A 49 -1.45 -30.87 0.23
N ALA A 50 -0.54 -31.01 1.19
CA ALA A 50 0.45 -32.10 1.25
C ALA A 50 0.55 -32.60 2.69
#